data_AF-A0A0R2ESL2-F1
#
_entry.id   AF-A0A0R2ESL2-F1
#
_cell.length_a   1.000
_cell.length_b   1.000
_cell.length_c   1.000
_cell.angle_alpha   90.00
_cell.angle_beta   90.00
_cell.angle_gamma   90.00
#
_symmetry.space_group_name_H-M   'P 1'
#
loop_
_entity.id
_entity.type
_entity.pdbx_description
1 polymer ?
#
loop_
_entity_poly.entity_id
_entity_poly.type
_entity_poly.pdbx_seq_one_letter_code
_entity_poly.pdbx_strand_id
1 'polypeptide(L)'
;MLSTISAILLLISFAGFIWYVVKGGNLMIGFFVMAILWSILGMVPADQVIQKVFAEPALNYGPTIIYIVFGSWFGRVLVESGIAPAISEETNKVGKKKPLIAGILVILVTALIFVSAYGVGSVIAIGVILLPILLSVGVPRDLALSVFSLSIGAPMYLNVVLYNQIKAFFPHAQYGGKYLIFGAAAMVVQLIAVVILLLLNRKRIDPSKADENLKIIGAETGQDSETKRMPKIAFIIPVVPVLMNMLFK
;
A
#
# COMPACT_ATOMS: atom_id res chain seq x y z
N MET A 1 1.18 -43.95 -7.41
CA MET A 1 2.54 -43.76 -6.83
C MET A 1 3.26 -42.56 -7.45
N LEU A 2 3.36 -42.46 -8.78
CA LEU A 2 3.98 -41.31 -9.46
C LEU A 2 3.32 -39.97 -9.09
N SER A 3 1.99 -39.93 -9.00
CA SER A 3 1.22 -38.74 -8.58
C SER A 3 1.53 -38.28 -7.15
N THR A 4 1.72 -39.20 -6.21
CA THR A 4 2.06 -38.90 -4.81
C THR A 4 3.48 -38.35 -4.69
N ILE A 5 4.41 -38.89 -5.47
CA ILE A 5 5.81 -38.42 -5.50
C ILE A 5 5.88 -37.01 -6.08
N SER A 6 5.21 -36.75 -7.22
CA SER A 6 5.14 -35.40 -7.79
C SER A 6 4.53 -34.40 -6.81
N ALA A 7 3.45 -34.77 -6.10
CA ALA A 7 2.85 -33.90 -5.09
C ALA A 7 3.81 -33.56 -3.93
N ILE A 8 4.54 -34.54 -3.43
CA ILE A 8 5.56 -34.33 -2.38
C ILE A 8 6.67 -33.40 -2.88
N LEU A 9 7.17 -33.61 -4.10
CA LEU A 9 8.21 -32.78 -4.69
C LEU A 9 7.75 -31.33 -4.92
N LEU A 10 6.49 -31.13 -5.34
CA LEU A 10 5.88 -29.80 -5.44
C LEU A 10 5.86 -29.10 -4.08
N LEU A 11 5.46 -29.79 -3.00
CA LEU A 11 5.47 -29.22 -1.66
C LEU A 11 6.88 -28.89 -1.16
N ILE A 12 7.86 -29.77 -1.39
CA ILE A 12 9.26 -29.53 -1.03
C ILE A 12 9.80 -28.31 -1.78
N SER A 13 9.54 -28.21 -3.10
CA SER A 13 9.98 -27.05 -3.89
C SER A 13 9.31 -25.75 -3.42
N PHE A 14 8.05 -25.79 -2.99
CA PHE A 14 7.36 -24.64 -2.39
C PHE A 14 8.02 -24.21 -1.08
N ALA A 15 8.36 -25.15 -0.20
CA ALA A 15 9.09 -24.85 1.03
C ALA A 15 10.47 -24.24 0.73
N GLY A 16 11.17 -24.75 -0.29
CA GLY A 16 12.44 -24.18 -0.78
C GLY A 16 12.28 -22.74 -1.29
N PHE A 17 11.22 -22.45 -2.04
CA PHE A 17 10.89 -21.10 -2.48
C PHE A 17 10.61 -20.16 -1.30
N ILE A 18 9.85 -20.58 -0.30
CA ILE A 18 9.63 -19.80 0.92
C ILE A 18 10.97 -19.48 1.60
N TRP A 19 11.85 -20.48 1.76
CA TRP A 19 13.16 -20.29 2.35
C TRP A 19 14.01 -19.28 1.57
N TYR A 20 14.01 -19.37 0.23
CA TYR A 20 14.69 -18.42 -0.65
C TYR A 20 14.18 -16.99 -0.45
N VAL A 21 12.86 -16.79 -0.41
CA VAL A 21 12.24 -15.46 -0.20
C VAL A 21 12.58 -14.91 1.18
N VAL A 22 12.50 -15.72 2.24
CA VAL A 22 12.84 -15.30 3.61
C VAL A 22 14.32 -14.89 3.73
N LYS A 23 15.21 -15.47 2.93
CA LYS A 23 16.63 -15.07 2.85
C LYS A 23 16.88 -13.80 2.03
N GLY A 24 15.83 -13.14 1.53
CA GLY A 24 15.94 -11.92 0.72
C GLY A 24 16.06 -12.18 -0.78
N GLY A 25 15.73 -13.39 -1.24
CA GLY A 25 15.68 -13.73 -2.65
C GLY A 25 14.66 -12.88 -3.42
N ASN A 26 14.93 -12.65 -4.71
CA ASN A 26 14.02 -11.90 -5.58
C ASN A 26 12.79 -12.74 -5.94
N LEU A 27 11.61 -12.28 -5.49
CA LEU A 27 10.33 -12.95 -5.73
C LEU A 27 10.06 -13.26 -7.21
N MET A 28 10.38 -12.35 -8.13
CA MET A 28 10.14 -12.57 -9.56
C MET A 28 10.97 -13.73 -10.11
N ILE A 29 12.26 -13.77 -9.75
CA ILE A 29 13.16 -14.87 -10.14
C ILE A 29 12.67 -16.18 -9.53
N GLY A 30 12.32 -16.16 -8.24
CA GLY A 30 11.84 -17.34 -7.54
C GLY A 30 10.54 -17.90 -8.16
N PHE A 31 9.56 -17.04 -8.50
CA PHE A 31 8.35 -17.48 -9.18
C PHE A 31 8.62 -18.01 -10.60
N PHE A 32 9.54 -17.38 -11.35
CA PHE A 32 9.92 -17.85 -12.69
C PHE A 32 10.56 -19.25 -12.65
N VAL A 33 11.53 -19.46 -11.75
CA VAL A 33 12.17 -20.77 -11.56
C VAL A 33 11.15 -21.81 -11.09
N MET A 34 10.26 -21.43 -10.15
CA MET A 34 9.19 -22.30 -9.67
C MET A 34 8.21 -22.71 -10.78
N ALA A 35 7.83 -21.79 -11.66
CA ALA A 35 6.95 -22.11 -12.79
C ALA A 35 7.57 -23.17 -13.72
N ILE A 36 8.87 -23.06 -14.02
CA ILE A 36 9.61 -24.06 -14.80
C ILE A 36 9.68 -25.39 -14.05
N LEU A 37 10.09 -25.35 -12.79
CA LEU A 37 10.26 -26.53 -11.95
C LEU A 37 8.93 -27.30 -11.79
N TRP A 38 7.84 -26.59 -11.53
CA TRP A 38 6.50 -27.18 -11.40
C TRP A 38 5.99 -27.75 -12.71
N SER A 39 6.29 -27.10 -13.84
CA SER A 39 5.98 -27.62 -15.16
C SER A 39 6.67 -28.95 -15.44
N ILE A 40 7.95 -29.08 -15.05
CA ILE A 40 8.73 -30.32 -15.18
C ILE A 40 8.21 -31.40 -14.23
N LEU A 41 8.01 -31.09 -12.94
CA LEU A 41 7.53 -32.04 -11.95
C LEU A 41 6.09 -32.52 -12.21
N GLY A 42 5.27 -31.65 -12.79
CA GLY A 42 3.92 -31.97 -13.26
C GLY A 42 3.89 -32.71 -14.59
N MET A 43 5.05 -32.90 -15.24
CA MET A 43 5.19 -33.51 -16.56
C MET A 43 4.26 -32.87 -17.61
N VAL A 44 4.13 -31.54 -17.55
CA VAL A 44 3.25 -30.79 -18.45
C VAL A 44 3.90 -30.73 -19.85
N PRO A 45 3.17 -31.05 -20.93
CA PRO A 45 3.69 -30.94 -22.29
C PRO A 45 4.23 -29.55 -22.62
N ALA A 46 5.32 -29.46 -23.38
CA ALA A 46 6.03 -28.19 -23.62
C ALA A 46 5.15 -27.13 -24.31
N ASP A 47 4.31 -27.55 -25.24
CA ASP A 47 3.31 -26.69 -25.90
C ASP A 47 2.32 -26.11 -24.88
N GLN A 48 1.86 -26.91 -23.93
CA GLN A 48 0.98 -26.47 -22.85
C GLN A 48 1.70 -25.58 -21.85
N VAL A 49 2.97 -25.83 -21.55
CA VAL A 49 3.76 -24.93 -20.67
C VAL A 49 3.84 -23.53 -21.27
N ILE A 50 4.20 -23.43 -22.56
CA ILE A 50 4.31 -22.14 -23.24
C ILE A 50 2.95 -21.42 -23.23
N GLN A 51 1.88 -22.11 -23.59
CA GLN A 51 0.55 -21.51 -23.69
C GLN A 51 -0.09 -21.22 -22.33
N LYS A 52 -0.17 -22.21 -21.45
CA LYS A 52 -0.95 -22.17 -20.19
C LYS A 52 -0.19 -21.60 -19.00
N VAL A 53 1.13 -21.72 -18.96
CA VAL A 53 1.94 -21.24 -17.82
C VAL A 53 2.50 -19.84 -18.08
N PHE A 54 2.90 -19.55 -19.32
CA PHE A 54 3.54 -18.27 -19.66
C PHE A 54 2.62 -17.31 -20.43
N ALA A 55 2.04 -17.72 -21.56
CA ALA A 55 1.35 -16.80 -22.47
C ALA A 55 -0.04 -16.36 -21.95
N GLU A 56 -0.94 -17.31 -21.68
CA GLU A 56 -2.31 -17.01 -21.25
C GLU A 56 -2.37 -16.24 -19.93
N PRO A 57 -1.65 -16.62 -18.86
CA PRO A 57 -1.68 -15.87 -17.61
C PRO A 57 -1.19 -14.43 -17.79
N ALA A 58 -0.12 -14.21 -18.57
CA ALA A 58 0.38 -12.88 -18.85
C ALA A 58 -0.65 -12.03 -19.62
N LEU A 59 -1.29 -12.61 -20.64
CA LEU A 59 -2.30 -11.92 -21.45
C LEU A 59 -3.56 -11.60 -20.63
N ASN A 60 -4.03 -12.56 -19.82
CA ASN A 60 -5.21 -12.39 -18.96
C ASN A 60 -4.95 -11.41 -17.80
N TYR A 61 -3.70 -11.24 -17.39
CA TYR A 61 -3.30 -10.25 -16.38
C TYR A 61 -3.08 -8.84 -16.95
N GLY A 62 -3.07 -8.68 -18.28
CA GLY A 62 -2.93 -7.39 -18.97
C GLY A 62 -3.87 -6.29 -18.46
N PRO A 63 -5.18 -6.53 -18.35
CA PRO A 63 -6.12 -5.54 -17.78
C PRO A 63 -5.74 -5.11 -16.35
N THR A 64 -5.27 -6.05 -15.52
CA THR A 64 -4.80 -5.75 -14.16
C THR A 64 -3.55 -4.87 -14.16
N ILE A 65 -2.62 -5.08 -15.10
CA ILE A 65 -1.43 -4.24 -15.26
C ILE A 65 -1.84 -2.79 -15.55
N ILE A 66 -2.86 -2.56 -16.37
CA ILE A 66 -3.37 -1.20 -16.65
C ILE A 66 -3.85 -0.54 -15.35
N TYR A 67 -4.64 -1.23 -14.52
CA TYR A 67 -5.02 -0.70 -13.20
C TYR A 67 -3.82 -0.36 -12.33
N ILE A 68 -2.79 -1.21 -12.30
CA ILE A 68 -1.57 -0.97 -11.52
C ILE A 68 -0.81 0.26 -12.02
N VAL A 69 -0.66 0.41 -13.34
CA VAL A 69 0.04 1.55 -13.97
C VAL A 69 -0.66 2.86 -13.62
N PHE A 70 -1.97 2.95 -13.87
CA PHE A 70 -2.72 4.17 -13.57
C PHE A 70 -2.85 4.45 -12.07
N GLY A 71 -3.00 3.41 -11.24
CA GLY A 71 -3.00 3.53 -9.78
C GLY A 71 -1.69 4.07 -9.22
N SER A 72 -0.57 3.57 -9.74
CA SER A 72 0.78 4.01 -9.36
C SER A 72 1.11 5.40 -9.88
N TRP A 73 0.64 5.73 -11.09
CA TRP A 73 0.80 7.05 -11.64
C TRP A 73 -0.04 8.09 -10.89
N PHE A 74 -1.29 7.76 -10.53
CA PHE A 74 -2.17 8.67 -9.80
C PHE A 74 -1.57 9.10 -8.45
N GLY A 75 -0.96 8.19 -7.71
CA GLY A 75 -0.27 8.57 -6.47
C GLY A 75 0.90 9.53 -6.70
N ARG A 76 1.61 9.42 -7.84
CA ARG A 76 2.63 10.41 -8.24
C ARG A 76 2.00 11.76 -8.63
N VAL A 77 0.87 11.75 -9.33
CA VAL A 77 0.11 12.98 -9.65
C VAL A 77 -0.31 13.73 -8.38
N LEU A 78 -0.78 13.02 -7.34
CA LEU A 78 -1.12 13.66 -6.05
C LEU A 78 0.06 14.39 -5.41
N VAL A 79 1.28 13.87 -5.61
CA VAL A 79 2.51 14.48 -5.09
C VAL A 79 2.94 15.66 -5.96
N GLU A 80 3.08 15.46 -7.26
CA GLU A 80 3.56 16.47 -8.21
C GLU A 80 2.61 17.67 -8.34
N SER A 81 1.30 17.45 -8.19
CA SER A 81 0.31 18.54 -8.17
C SER A 81 0.32 19.37 -6.88
N GLY A 82 1.00 18.90 -5.82
CA GLY A 82 1.01 19.54 -4.50
C GLY A 82 -0.20 19.22 -3.62
N ILE A 83 -1.13 18.35 -4.07
CA ILE A 83 -2.32 17.98 -3.29
C ILE A 83 -1.93 17.23 -2.01
N ALA A 84 -1.09 16.20 -2.11
CA ALA A 84 -0.65 15.42 -0.96
C ALA A 84 0.13 16.27 0.06
N PRO A 85 1.15 17.08 -0.34
CA PRO A 85 1.78 18.04 0.57
C PRO A 85 0.77 18.99 1.24
N ALA A 86 -0.14 19.59 0.48
CA ALA A 86 -1.08 20.58 1.01
C ALA A 86 -2.05 19.99 2.05
N ILE A 87 -2.65 18.82 1.79
CA ILE A 87 -3.51 18.14 2.77
C ILE A 87 -2.71 17.82 4.03
N SER A 88 -1.49 17.30 3.86
CA SER A 88 -0.63 16.88 4.98
C SER A 88 -0.20 18.05 5.86
N GLU A 89 0.12 19.20 5.27
CA GLU A 89 0.53 20.39 6.00
C GLU A 89 -0.64 21.04 6.76
N GLU A 90 -1.82 21.15 6.15
CA GLU A 90 -3.02 21.66 6.82
C GLU A 90 -3.36 20.81 8.06
N THR A 91 -3.17 19.50 7.91
CA THR A 91 -3.36 18.51 8.97
C THR A 91 -2.33 18.69 10.10
N ASN A 92 -1.07 18.99 9.76
CA ASN A 92 -0.03 19.30 10.73
C ASN A 92 -0.29 20.63 11.47
N LYS A 93 -0.77 21.67 10.77
CA LYS A 93 -1.11 22.98 11.37
C LYS A 93 -2.14 22.84 12.48
N VAL A 94 -3.16 22.00 12.27
CA VAL A 94 -4.19 21.70 13.28
C VAL A 94 -3.60 20.94 14.48
N GLY A 95 -2.51 20.20 14.27
CA GLY A 95 -1.86 19.32 15.25
C GLY A 95 -0.74 19.93 16.10
N LYS A 96 -0.20 21.11 15.78
CA LYS A 96 1.02 21.66 16.42
C LYS A 96 0.99 21.81 17.95
N LYS A 97 -0.19 21.92 18.57
CA LYS A 97 -0.35 22.00 20.05
C LYS A 97 -0.64 20.65 20.71
N LYS A 98 -0.99 19.62 19.93
CA LYS A 98 -1.43 18.32 20.43
C LYS A 98 -0.82 17.20 19.56
N PRO A 99 0.42 16.75 19.86
CA PRO A 99 1.15 15.74 19.07
C PRO A 99 0.36 14.48 18.73
N LEU A 100 -0.41 14.00 19.69
CA LEU A 100 -1.25 12.82 19.52
C LEU A 100 -2.35 13.02 18.47
N ILE A 101 -2.96 14.21 18.45
CA ILE A 101 -3.98 14.55 17.44
C ILE A 101 -3.33 14.70 16.08
N ALA A 102 -2.14 15.32 16.01
CA ALA A 102 -1.38 15.41 14.76
C ALA A 102 -1.11 14.01 14.17
N GLY A 103 -0.65 13.06 15.01
CA GLY A 103 -0.40 11.69 14.58
C GLY A 103 -1.65 10.97 14.09
N ILE A 104 -2.79 11.11 14.79
CA ILE A 104 -4.08 10.54 14.36
C ILE A 104 -4.51 11.15 13.02
N LEU A 105 -4.38 12.45 12.87
CA LEU A 105 -4.77 13.12 11.64
C LEU A 105 -3.88 12.69 10.46
N VAL A 106 -2.57 12.49 10.68
CA VAL A 106 -1.66 11.93 9.65
C VAL A 106 -2.05 10.50 9.28
N ILE A 107 -2.46 9.66 10.23
CA ILE A 107 -3.02 8.32 9.95
C ILE A 107 -4.22 8.42 9.01
N LEU A 108 -5.16 9.34 9.29
CA LEU A 108 -6.35 9.55 8.46
C LEU A 108 -6.02 10.10 7.06
N VAL A 109 -5.09 11.03 6.96
CA VAL A 109 -4.61 11.56 5.66
C VAL A 109 -3.89 10.48 4.86
N THR A 110 -3.07 9.66 5.50
CA THR A 110 -2.43 8.51 4.85
C THR A 110 -3.51 7.60 4.26
N ALA A 111 -4.50 7.25 5.07
CA ALA A 111 -5.60 6.41 4.62
C ALA A 111 -6.35 7.04 3.44
N LEU A 112 -6.69 8.34 3.53
CA LEU A 112 -7.38 9.09 2.48
C LEU A 112 -6.63 9.06 1.14
N ILE A 113 -5.30 9.28 1.16
CA ILE A 113 -4.45 9.27 -0.04
C ILE A 113 -4.44 7.88 -0.70
N PHE A 114 -4.33 6.84 0.11
CA PHE A 114 -4.23 5.45 -0.36
C PHE A 114 -5.58 4.77 -0.66
N VAL A 115 -6.70 5.48 -0.51
CA VAL A 115 -8.00 5.05 -1.09
C VAL A 115 -7.86 4.76 -2.57
N SER A 116 -7.09 5.58 -3.30
CA SER A 116 -6.90 5.41 -4.75
C SER A 116 -5.44 5.33 -5.20
N ALA A 117 -4.49 5.86 -4.43
CA ALA A 117 -3.07 5.67 -4.73
C ALA A 117 -2.67 4.20 -4.51
N TYR A 118 -1.80 3.67 -5.38
CA TYR A 118 -1.30 2.31 -5.27
C TYR A 118 0.18 2.25 -5.66
N GLY A 119 0.91 1.20 -5.25
CA GLY A 119 2.26 0.94 -5.74
C GLY A 119 3.37 1.61 -4.93
N VAL A 120 4.55 0.99 -5.01
CA VAL A 120 5.71 1.32 -4.16
C VAL A 120 6.19 2.76 -4.38
N GLY A 121 6.17 3.25 -5.62
CA GLY A 121 6.58 4.62 -5.94
C GLY A 121 5.72 5.68 -5.22
N SER A 122 4.40 5.46 -5.15
CA SER A 122 3.50 6.35 -4.41
C SER A 122 3.73 6.26 -2.90
N VAL A 123 3.98 5.06 -2.37
CA VAL A 123 4.33 4.86 -0.94
C VAL A 123 5.60 5.63 -0.56
N ILE A 124 6.64 5.56 -1.38
CA ILE A 124 7.89 6.27 -1.12
C ILE A 124 7.66 7.78 -1.17
N ALA A 125 7.01 8.28 -2.22
CA ALA A 125 6.80 9.72 -2.41
C ALA A 125 5.95 10.34 -1.29
N ILE A 126 4.88 9.66 -0.88
CA ILE A 126 4.03 10.10 0.24
C ILE A 126 4.74 9.91 1.59
N GLY A 127 5.54 8.86 1.73
CA GLY A 127 6.35 8.62 2.94
C GLY A 127 7.35 9.74 3.19
N VAL A 128 7.99 10.24 2.13
CA VAL A 128 8.89 11.41 2.20
C VAL A 128 8.18 12.67 2.70
N ILE A 129 6.85 12.78 2.54
CA ILE A 129 6.05 13.91 3.02
C ILE A 129 5.54 13.67 4.44
N LEU A 130 4.93 12.50 4.70
CA LEU A 130 4.21 12.24 5.95
C LEU A 130 5.10 11.76 7.09
N LEU A 131 6.20 11.05 6.81
CA LEU A 131 7.11 10.59 7.86
C LEU A 131 7.79 11.78 8.56
N PRO A 132 8.33 12.81 7.87
CA PRO A 132 8.87 13.99 8.55
C PRO A 132 7.83 14.68 9.44
N ILE A 133 6.56 14.71 9.03
CA ILE A 133 5.49 15.30 9.86
C ILE A 133 5.33 14.51 11.15
N LEU A 134 5.25 13.17 11.10
CA LEU A 134 5.18 12.32 12.30
C LEU A 134 6.39 12.51 13.23
N LEU A 135 7.59 12.56 12.66
CA LEU A 135 8.83 12.76 13.42
C LEU A 135 8.88 14.16 14.07
N SER A 136 8.42 15.20 13.34
CA SER A 136 8.40 16.60 13.79
C SER A 136 7.46 16.85 14.97
N VAL A 137 6.44 16.00 15.16
CA VAL A 137 5.55 16.07 16.34
C VAL A 137 6.06 15.21 17.49
N GLY A 138 7.20 14.54 17.34
CA GLY A 138 7.87 13.76 18.39
C GLY A 138 7.56 12.27 18.37
N VAL A 139 6.94 11.72 17.32
CA VAL A 139 6.75 10.26 17.19
C VAL A 139 8.10 9.62 16.86
N PRO A 140 8.55 8.58 17.60
CA PRO A 140 9.82 7.93 17.31
C PRO A 140 9.77 7.18 15.98
N ARG A 141 10.92 7.03 15.31
CA ARG A 141 11.03 6.51 13.94
C ARG A 141 10.38 5.14 13.73
N ASP A 142 10.60 4.20 14.63
CA ASP A 142 10.04 2.85 14.56
C ASP A 142 8.50 2.88 14.62
N LEU A 143 7.93 3.69 15.51
CA LEU A 143 6.49 3.88 15.62
C LEU A 143 5.93 4.61 14.40
N ALA A 144 6.60 5.67 13.92
CA ALA A 144 6.19 6.44 12.75
C ALA A 144 6.10 5.55 11.50
N LEU A 145 7.13 4.75 11.24
CA LEU A 145 7.14 3.79 10.13
C LEU A 145 6.04 2.74 10.26
N SER A 146 5.81 2.23 11.48
CA SER A 146 4.78 1.23 11.74
C SER A 146 3.37 1.78 11.51
N VAL A 147 3.03 2.93 12.11
CA VAL A 147 1.69 3.52 11.96
C VAL A 147 1.46 3.98 10.53
N PHE A 148 2.45 4.56 9.86
CA PHE A 148 2.37 4.93 8.44
C PHE A 148 2.08 3.72 7.56
N SER A 149 2.86 2.65 7.70
CA SER A 149 2.71 1.44 6.88
C SER A 149 1.36 0.75 7.10
N LEU A 150 0.91 0.65 8.35
CA LEU A 150 -0.39 0.06 8.67
C LEU A 150 -1.57 0.92 8.19
N SER A 151 -1.39 2.25 8.18
CA SER A 151 -2.39 3.20 7.68
C SER A 151 -2.57 3.10 6.16
N ILE A 152 -1.51 2.78 5.41
CA ILE A 152 -1.60 2.48 3.98
C ILE A 152 -2.46 1.24 3.73
N GLY A 153 -2.32 0.22 4.58
CA GLY A 153 -3.05 -1.05 4.44
C GLY A 153 -4.56 -0.92 4.66
N ALA A 154 -5.02 0.02 5.49
CA ALA A 154 -6.44 0.16 5.82
C ALA A 154 -7.34 0.50 4.61
N PRO A 155 -7.04 1.51 3.77
CA PRO A 155 -7.84 1.81 2.59
C PRO A 155 -7.71 0.77 1.46
N MET A 156 -6.76 -0.18 1.54
CA MET A 156 -6.57 -1.19 0.51
C MET A 156 -7.79 -2.08 0.29
N TYR A 157 -8.65 -2.25 1.30
CA TYR A 157 -9.93 -2.96 1.14
C TYR A 157 -10.90 -2.26 0.19
N LEU A 158 -10.80 -0.94 0.05
CA LEU A 158 -11.62 -0.15 -0.88
C LEU A 158 -10.87 0.18 -2.18
N ASN A 159 -9.56 0.00 -2.21
CA ASN A 159 -8.75 0.39 -3.34
C ASN A 159 -9.08 -0.43 -4.60
N VAL A 160 -9.54 0.25 -5.65
CA VAL A 160 -9.96 -0.36 -6.93
C VAL A 160 -8.82 -1.12 -7.61
N VAL A 161 -7.59 -0.63 -7.47
CA VAL A 161 -6.41 -1.24 -8.11
C VAL A 161 -6.10 -2.58 -7.46
N LEU A 162 -6.14 -2.65 -6.13
CA LEU A 162 -5.94 -3.91 -5.42
C LEU A 162 -7.11 -4.88 -5.65
N TYR A 163 -8.35 -4.37 -5.64
CA TYR A 163 -9.51 -5.20 -5.91
C TYR A 163 -9.42 -5.91 -7.26
N ASN A 164 -9.07 -5.18 -8.34
CA ASN A 164 -8.96 -5.77 -9.67
C ASN A 164 -7.79 -6.77 -9.78
N GLN A 165 -6.73 -6.63 -8.97
CA GLN A 165 -5.68 -7.65 -8.86
C GLN A 165 -6.21 -8.95 -8.29
N ILE A 166 -6.99 -8.87 -7.21
CA ILE A 166 -7.56 -10.06 -6.57
C ILE A 166 -8.65 -10.67 -7.45
N LYS A 167 -9.47 -9.84 -8.11
CA LYS A 167 -10.54 -10.28 -9.03
C LYS A 167 -10.03 -11.18 -10.15
N ALA A 168 -8.78 -11.02 -10.59
CA ALA A 168 -8.16 -11.91 -11.58
C ALA A 168 -8.20 -13.39 -11.14
N PHE A 169 -8.20 -13.66 -9.83
CA PHE A 169 -8.30 -15.01 -9.24
C PHE A 169 -9.74 -15.37 -8.83
N PHE A 170 -10.65 -14.41 -8.78
CA PHE A 170 -12.06 -14.58 -8.39
C PHE A 170 -13.00 -13.87 -9.38
N PRO A 171 -13.23 -14.44 -10.58
CA PRO A 171 -13.90 -13.73 -11.68
C PRO A 171 -15.32 -13.26 -11.38
N HIS A 172 -16.03 -13.98 -10.49
CA HIS A 172 -17.39 -13.66 -10.07
C HIS A 172 -17.47 -12.57 -8.99
N ALA A 173 -16.33 -12.12 -8.46
CA ALA A 173 -16.31 -11.07 -7.47
C ALA A 173 -16.76 -9.74 -8.11
N GLN A 174 -17.70 -9.05 -7.46
CA GLN A 174 -18.20 -7.75 -7.88
C GLN A 174 -17.76 -6.64 -6.92
N TYR A 175 -17.21 -5.56 -7.49
CA TYR A 175 -16.87 -4.36 -6.74
C TYR A 175 -18.15 -3.57 -6.45
N GLY A 176 -18.83 -3.90 -5.35
CA GLY A 176 -20.11 -3.30 -5.02
C GLY A 176 -20.85 -3.98 -3.87
N GLY A 177 -21.97 -3.39 -3.47
CA GLY A 177 -22.90 -3.96 -2.49
C GLY A 177 -22.20 -4.50 -1.24
N LYS A 178 -22.32 -5.80 -1.01
CA LYS A 178 -21.75 -6.48 0.18
C LYS A 178 -20.23 -6.33 0.29
N TYR A 179 -19.50 -6.31 -0.82
CA TYR A 179 -18.05 -6.13 -0.81
C TYR A 179 -17.66 -4.77 -0.22
N LEU A 180 -18.32 -3.69 -0.65
CA LEU A 180 -18.00 -2.34 -0.17
C LEU A 180 -18.39 -2.13 1.30
N ILE A 181 -19.49 -2.74 1.74
CA ILE A 181 -19.88 -2.74 3.16
C ILE A 181 -18.79 -3.42 3.99
N PHE A 182 -18.36 -4.61 3.57
CA PHE A 182 -17.25 -5.32 4.22
C PHE A 182 -15.95 -4.51 4.19
N GLY A 183 -15.56 -4.00 3.02
CA GLY A 183 -14.30 -3.28 2.84
C GLY A 183 -14.25 -1.98 3.65
N ALA A 184 -15.37 -1.25 3.74
CA ALA A 184 -15.48 -0.07 4.58
C ALA A 184 -15.38 -0.43 6.07
N ALA A 185 -16.06 -1.49 6.50
CA ALA A 185 -15.97 -1.98 7.88
C ALA A 185 -14.54 -2.42 8.23
N ALA A 186 -13.88 -3.18 7.36
CA ALA A 186 -12.50 -3.64 7.54
C ALA A 186 -11.51 -2.46 7.59
N MET A 187 -11.67 -1.47 6.71
CA MET A 187 -10.89 -0.23 6.73
C MET A 187 -11.04 0.48 8.07
N VAL A 188 -12.27 0.68 8.55
CA VAL A 188 -12.54 1.36 9.83
C VAL A 188 -11.94 0.59 11.00
N VAL A 189 -12.12 -0.72 11.07
CA VAL A 189 -11.55 -1.57 12.13
C VAL A 189 -10.02 -1.48 12.14
N GLN A 190 -9.38 -1.55 10.97
CA GLN A 190 -7.93 -1.42 10.88
C GLN A 190 -7.45 -0.02 11.29
N LEU A 191 -8.13 1.05 10.86
CA LEU A 191 -7.77 2.41 11.30
C LEU A 191 -7.92 2.58 12.82
N ILE A 192 -8.97 2.02 13.42
CA ILE A 192 -9.12 2.01 14.88
C ILE A 192 -7.95 1.29 15.54
N ALA A 193 -7.53 0.14 15.01
CA ALA A 193 -6.38 -0.60 15.53
C ALA A 193 -5.07 0.21 15.45
N VAL A 194 -4.84 0.93 14.34
CA VAL A 194 -3.66 1.81 14.18
C VAL A 194 -3.71 3.00 15.13
N VAL A 195 -4.89 3.61 15.32
CA VAL A 195 -5.09 4.68 16.31
C VAL A 195 -4.84 4.15 17.72
N ILE A 196 -5.36 2.98 18.08
CA ILE A 196 -5.09 2.34 19.38
C ILE A 196 -3.60 2.09 19.56
N LEU A 197 -2.89 1.59 18.54
CA LEU A 197 -1.44 1.39 18.59
C LEU A 197 -0.70 2.71 18.92
N LEU A 198 -1.08 3.81 18.27
CA LEU A 198 -0.51 5.13 18.55
C LEU A 198 -0.85 5.60 19.98
N LEU A 199 -2.09 5.40 20.44
CA LEU A 199 -2.55 5.77 21.79
C LEU A 199 -1.82 4.98 22.89
N LEU A 200 -1.63 3.67 22.71
CA LEU A 200 -0.89 2.82 23.64
C LEU A 200 0.58 3.25 23.76
N ASN A 201 1.16 3.71 22.66
CA ASN A 201 2.53 4.22 22.61
C ASN A 201 2.64 5.73 22.88
N ARG A 202 1.58 6.41 23.35
CA ARG A 202 1.57 7.87 23.57
C ARG A 202 2.71 8.37 24.45
N LYS A 203 3.17 7.57 25.43
CA LYS A 203 4.26 7.95 26.34
C LYS A 203 5.62 8.03 25.64
N ARG A 204 5.76 7.39 24.48
CA ARG A 204 6.96 7.44 23.64
C ARG A 204 6.96 8.66 22.71
N ILE A 205 5.85 9.38 22.59
CA ILE A 205 5.73 10.58 21.77
C ILE A 205 6.24 11.76 22.59
N ASP A 206 7.37 12.32 22.18
CA ASP A 206 8.06 13.39 22.89
C ASP A 206 8.45 14.51 21.92
N PRO A 207 7.73 15.65 21.94
CA PRO A 207 8.04 16.79 21.07
C PRO A 207 9.45 17.35 21.24
N SER A 208 10.07 17.19 22.42
CA SER A 208 11.44 17.68 22.64
C SER A 208 12.48 16.92 21.82
N LYS A 209 12.15 15.72 21.35
CA LYS A 209 13.01 14.88 20.49
C LYS A 209 12.73 15.05 19.00
N ALA A 210 11.87 15.99 18.61
CA ALA A 210 11.51 16.21 17.21
C ALA A 210 12.74 16.47 16.32
N ASP A 211 13.64 17.36 16.75
CA ASP A 211 14.84 17.70 15.98
C ASP A 211 15.82 16.53 15.87
N GLU A 212 15.97 15.73 16.93
CA GLU A 212 16.77 14.50 16.92
C GLU A 212 16.19 13.48 15.93
N ASN A 213 14.86 13.26 16.00
CA ASN A 213 14.15 12.34 15.12
C ASN A 213 14.28 12.74 13.64
N LEU A 214 14.22 14.04 13.33
CA LEU A 214 14.35 14.56 11.96
C LEU A 214 15.78 14.43 11.43
N LYS A 215 16.81 14.64 12.26
CA LYS A 215 18.22 14.45 11.88
C LYS A 215 18.53 13.03 11.42
N ILE A 216 17.85 12.02 11.99
CA ILE A 216 18.03 10.61 11.60
C ILE A 216 17.72 10.38 10.10
N ILE A 217 16.82 11.18 9.52
CA ILE A 217 16.43 11.07 8.12
C ILE A 217 17.01 12.20 7.25
N GLY A 218 17.91 13.02 7.80
CA GLY A 218 18.48 14.18 7.11
C GLY A 218 17.45 15.28 6.81
N ALA A 219 16.33 15.31 7.53
CA ALA A 219 15.32 16.36 7.40
C ALA A 219 15.59 17.48 8.40
N GLU A 220 15.32 18.73 8.02
CA GLU A 220 15.42 19.89 8.89
C GLU A 220 14.03 20.39 9.29
N THR A 221 13.93 20.89 10.52
CA THR A 221 12.72 21.49 11.08
C THR A 221 12.45 22.81 10.36
N GLY A 222 11.50 22.81 9.42
CA GLY A 222 11.15 24.03 8.68
C GLY A 222 11.68 24.11 7.25
N GLN A 223 11.79 22.97 6.53
CA GLN A 223 11.48 23.04 5.10
C GLN A 223 10.02 23.44 4.95
N ASP A 224 9.75 24.75 5.06
CA ASP A 224 8.61 25.39 4.44
C ASP A 224 8.80 25.17 2.94
N SER A 225 8.46 23.98 2.46
CA SER A 225 8.16 23.81 1.05
C SER A 225 7.13 24.88 0.77
N GLU A 226 7.42 25.83 -0.13
CA GLU A 226 6.43 26.78 -0.62
C GLU A 226 5.23 25.97 -1.11
N THR A 227 4.26 25.74 -0.23
CA THR A 227 3.10 24.96 -0.57
C THR A 227 2.26 25.88 -1.40
N LYS A 228 2.34 25.66 -2.72
CA LYS A 228 1.43 26.25 -3.69
C LYS A 228 0.04 26.15 -3.09
N ARG A 229 -0.58 27.29 -2.77
CA ARG A 229 -1.89 27.33 -2.12
C ARG A 229 -2.88 26.51 -2.95
N MET A 230 -3.21 25.32 -2.46
CA MET A 230 -4.14 24.43 -3.11
C MET A 230 -5.57 24.80 -2.74
N PRO A 231 -6.48 24.92 -3.73
CA PRO A 231 -7.90 25.03 -3.44
C PRO A 231 -8.35 23.85 -2.58
N LYS A 232 -9.06 24.10 -1.47
CA LYS A 232 -9.50 23.04 -0.55
C LYS A 232 -10.38 21.97 -1.23
N ILE A 233 -11.02 22.32 -2.35
CA ILE A 233 -11.79 21.36 -3.16
C ILE A 233 -10.92 20.26 -3.75
N ALA A 234 -9.62 20.51 -3.97
CA ALA A 234 -8.69 19.50 -4.47
C ALA A 234 -8.43 18.37 -3.45
N PHE A 235 -8.83 18.55 -2.18
CA PHE A 235 -8.63 17.52 -1.15
C PHE A 235 -9.55 16.32 -1.31
N ILE A 236 -10.58 16.42 -2.15
CA ILE A 236 -11.46 15.29 -2.50
C ILE A 236 -10.83 14.35 -3.54
N ILE A 237 -9.84 14.83 -4.30
CA ILE A 237 -9.23 14.12 -5.44
C ILE A 237 -8.78 12.70 -5.08
N PRO A 238 -8.14 12.43 -3.92
CA PRO A 238 -7.77 11.06 -3.54
C PRO A 238 -8.91 10.03 -3.51
N VAL A 239 -10.16 10.48 -3.35
CA VAL A 239 -11.35 9.62 -3.25
C VAL A 239 -12.09 9.51 -4.59
N VAL A 240 -11.81 10.43 -5.53
CA VAL A 240 -12.50 10.51 -6.82
C VAL A 240 -12.43 9.20 -7.61
N PRO A 241 -11.27 8.52 -7.79
CA PRO A 241 -11.23 7.29 -8.57
C PRO A 241 -12.15 6.18 -8.03
N VAL A 242 -12.21 6.02 -6.70
CA VAL A 242 -13.11 5.06 -6.06
C VAL A 242 -14.57 5.46 -6.25
N LEU A 243 -14.92 6.72 -6.04
CA LEU A 243 -16.29 7.21 -6.26
C LEU A 243 -16.73 7.05 -7.72
N MET A 244 -15.85 7.35 -8.67
CA MET A 244 -16.14 7.17 -10.08
C MET A 244 -16.42 5.70 -10.40
N ASN A 245 -15.63 4.76 -9.87
CA ASN A 245 -15.89 3.33 -10.07
C ASN A 245 -17.23 2.89 -9.42
N MET A 246 -17.58 3.45 -8.26
CA MET A 246 -18.85 3.15 -7.59
C MET A 246 -20.07 3.70 -8.32
N LEU A 247 -19.95 4.88 -8.94
CA LEU A 247 -21.06 5.58 -9.60
C LEU A 247 -21.24 5.15 -11.06
N PHE A 248 -20.14 4.91 -11.77
CA PHE A 248 -20.11 4.50 -13.16
C PHE A 248 -19.70 3.02 -13.22
N LYS A 249 -20.70 2.13 -13.17
CA LYS A 249 -20.53 0.67 -13.32
C LYS A 249 -19.92 0.29 -14.65
#